data_AF-A0A372ILB7-F1
#
_entry.id   AF-A0A372ILB7-F1
#
_cell.length_a   1.000
_cell.length_b   1.000
_cell.length_c   1.000
_cell.angle_alpha   90.00
_cell.angle_beta   90.00
_cell.angle_gamma   90.00
#
_symmetry.space_group_name_H-M   'P 1'
#
loop_
_entity.id
_entity.type
_entity.pdbx_description
1 polymer ?
#
loop_
_entity_poly.entity_id
_entity_poly.type
_entity_poly.pdbx_seq_one_letter_code
_entity_poly.pdbx_strand_id
1 'polypeptide(L)'
;MATQAIAAQPGIGVSRHNAERLMERNASLMAAQRRARRGPTPEVLFAKRLDNTRLVKAEDPQRVREMRSFACAMALLFGLIMFYGWQHFSAIEYGYHVEAEKQQVQQLEEQNHQLRLTEAQLGDPARIDTMAKQLGLTAPQPGQVVRPDGAEGVTADPNAPVLAEARPLLPAVH
;
A
#
# COMPACT_ATOMS: atom_id res chain seq x y z
N MET A 1 60.66 -19.25 16.88
CA MET A 1 59.42 -19.72 16.22
C MET A 1 58.30 -19.66 17.26
N ALA A 2 57.62 -18.53 17.40
CA ALA A 2 56.58 -18.33 18.40
C ALA A 2 55.24 -18.85 17.87
N THR A 3 54.76 -19.96 18.42
CA THR A 3 53.42 -20.49 18.12
C THR A 3 52.38 -19.60 18.78
N GLN A 4 51.76 -18.70 18.00
CA GLN A 4 50.61 -17.94 18.44
C GLN A 4 49.41 -18.89 18.59
N ALA A 5 48.89 -18.99 19.81
CA ALA A 5 47.66 -19.68 20.10
C ALA A 5 46.47 -18.79 19.69
N ILE A 6 45.73 -19.22 18.67
CA ILE A 6 44.45 -18.61 18.29
C ILE A 6 43.46 -18.88 19.43
N ALA A 7 43.16 -17.85 20.22
CA ALA A 7 42.13 -17.89 21.25
C ALA A 7 40.75 -17.84 20.57
N ALA A 8 40.03 -18.96 20.56
CA ALA A 8 38.63 -19.01 20.15
C ALA A 8 37.79 -18.22 21.17
N GLN A 9 37.18 -17.12 20.71
CA GLN A 9 36.37 -16.24 21.54
C GLN A 9 35.00 -16.89 21.81
N PRO A 10 34.60 -17.11 23.08
CA PRO A 10 33.31 -17.72 23.38
C PRO A 10 32.18 -16.70 23.14
N GLY A 11 31.14 -17.17 22.44
CA GLY A 11 29.94 -16.42 22.08
C GLY A 11 29.30 -15.70 23.27
N ILE A 12 28.73 -14.54 22.96
CA ILE A 12 28.24 -13.54 23.90
C ILE A 12 26.96 -14.04 24.57
N GLY A 13 27.08 -14.45 25.85
CA GLY A 13 25.95 -14.52 26.76
C GLY A 13 25.71 -15.90 27.34
N VAL A 14 26.04 -16.06 28.62
CA VAL A 14 25.58 -17.16 29.49
C VAL A 14 26.32 -18.51 29.35
N SER A 15 27.65 -18.50 29.43
CA SER A 15 28.39 -19.56 30.14
C SER A 15 29.83 -19.19 30.49
N ARG A 16 30.17 -17.90 30.61
CA ARG A 16 31.53 -17.48 31.01
C ARG A 16 31.96 -18.13 32.32
N HIS A 17 31.10 -18.11 33.35
CA HIS A 17 31.42 -18.68 34.65
C HIS A 17 31.62 -20.21 34.65
N ASN A 18 30.79 -20.95 33.90
CA ASN A 18 30.95 -22.40 33.78
C ASN A 18 32.17 -22.76 32.93
N ALA A 19 32.40 -22.02 31.85
CA ALA A 19 33.58 -22.17 31.01
C ALA A 19 34.86 -21.84 31.79
N GLU A 20 34.87 -20.76 32.57
CA GLU A 20 35.96 -20.35 33.45
C GLU A 20 36.24 -21.40 34.51
N ARG A 21 35.21 -21.90 35.22
CA ARG A 21 35.36 -23.00 36.19
C ARG A 21 35.92 -24.28 35.55
N LEU A 22 35.47 -24.61 34.34
CA LEU A 22 35.99 -25.78 33.60
C LEU A 22 37.44 -25.55 33.15
N MET A 23 37.78 -24.33 32.72
CA MET A 23 39.13 -23.94 32.35
C MET A 23 40.07 -23.98 33.55
N GLU A 24 39.66 -23.45 34.70
CA GLU A 24 40.40 -23.52 35.97
C GLU A 24 40.61 -24.96 36.43
N ARG A 25 39.56 -25.79 36.34
CA ARG A 25 39.65 -27.21 36.66
C ARG A 25 40.61 -27.94 35.72
N ASN A 26 40.55 -27.66 34.42
CA ASN A 26 41.50 -28.24 33.45
C ASN A 26 42.92 -27.74 33.67
N ALA A 27 43.11 -26.46 33.99
CA ALA A 27 44.41 -25.87 34.29
C ALA A 27 45.03 -26.48 35.56
N SER A 28 44.22 -26.71 36.60
CA SER A 28 44.69 -27.36 37.83
C SER A 28 45.06 -28.83 37.60
N LEU A 29 44.29 -29.58 36.79
CA LEU A 29 44.63 -30.94 36.38
C LEU A 29 45.93 -30.98 35.56
N MET A 30 46.12 -30.04 34.63
CA MET A 30 47.36 -29.90 33.85
C MET A 30 48.56 -29.55 34.74
N ALA A 31 48.38 -28.69 35.74
CA ALA A 31 49.43 -28.37 36.70
C ALA A 31 49.77 -29.57 37.60
N ALA A 32 48.77 -30.35 38.03
CA ALA A 32 48.96 -31.59 38.78
C ALA A 32 49.70 -32.65 37.94
N GLN A 33 49.36 -32.80 36.66
CA GLN A 33 50.09 -33.67 35.74
C GLN A 33 51.55 -33.24 35.54
N ARG A 34 51.82 -31.94 35.43
CA ARG A 34 53.20 -31.42 35.35
C ARG A 34 54.00 -31.72 36.60
N ARG A 35 53.40 -31.62 37.80
CA ARG A 35 54.05 -31.99 39.06
C ARG A 35 54.30 -33.51 39.18
N ALA A 36 53.40 -34.32 38.62
CA ALA A 36 53.55 -35.77 38.57
C ALA A 36 54.60 -36.25 37.54
N ARG A 37 54.93 -35.41 36.53
CA ARG A 37 56.01 -35.67 35.57
C ARG A 37 57.37 -35.34 36.20
N ARG A 38 57.91 -36.26 36.99
CA ARG A 38 59.31 -36.24 37.45
C ARG A 38 60.15 -37.15 36.55
N GLY A 39 60.90 -36.57 35.62
CA GLY A 39 61.88 -37.25 34.77
C GLY A 39 61.60 -37.17 33.25
N PRO A 40 62.56 -37.54 32.40
CA PRO A 40 62.36 -37.65 30.96
C PRO A 40 61.33 -38.76 30.71
N THR A 41 60.14 -38.38 30.23
CA THR A 41 59.09 -39.34 29.92
C THR A 41 59.59 -40.30 28.84
N PRO A 42 59.64 -41.62 29.06
CA PRO A 42 59.85 -42.54 27.97
C PRO A 42 58.71 -42.33 26.98
N GLU A 43 59.03 -42.05 25.71
CA GLU A 43 58.06 -41.91 24.63
C GLU A 43 57.45 -43.27 24.29
N VAL A 44 56.75 -43.88 25.25
CA VAL A 44 55.87 -44.98 24.97
C VAL A 44 54.65 -44.37 24.33
N LEU A 45 54.66 -44.35 23.00
CA LEU A 45 53.51 -43.99 22.17
C LEU A 45 52.42 -45.05 22.41
N PHE A 46 51.70 -44.92 23.53
CA PHE A 46 50.45 -45.60 23.71
C PHE A 46 49.49 -45.04 22.66
N ALA A 47 49.34 -45.76 21.55
CA ALA A 47 48.30 -45.51 20.56
C ALA A 47 46.94 -45.85 21.18
N LYS A 48 46.51 -45.03 22.15
CA LYS A 48 45.22 -45.13 22.79
C LYS A 48 44.19 -44.79 21.73
N ARG A 49 43.54 -45.80 21.17
CA ARG A 49 42.44 -45.62 20.22
C ARG A 49 41.27 -45.03 21.00
N LEU A 50 41.13 -43.71 20.91
CA LEU A 50 39.99 -42.99 21.46
C LEU A 50 38.78 -43.32 20.58
N ASP A 51 37.95 -44.24 21.06
CA ASP A 51 36.71 -44.59 20.39
C ASP A 51 35.67 -43.49 20.63
N ASN A 52 35.54 -42.59 19.66
CA ASN A 52 34.59 -41.47 19.69
C ASN A 52 33.18 -41.88 19.21
N THR A 53 32.93 -43.16 18.96
CA THR A 53 31.65 -43.65 18.41
C THR A 53 30.45 -43.36 19.32
N ARG A 54 30.69 -43.11 20.62
CA ARG A 54 29.66 -42.73 21.61
C ARG A 54 29.62 -41.25 21.96
N LEU A 55 30.47 -40.42 21.35
CA LEU A 55 30.46 -38.98 21.62
C LEU A 55 29.30 -38.32 20.87
N VAL A 56 28.12 -38.34 21.47
CA VAL A 56 26.99 -37.53 21.01
C VAL A 56 27.26 -36.09 21.40
N LYS A 57 27.33 -35.21 20.41
CA LYS A 57 27.47 -33.77 20.62
C LYS A 57 26.26 -33.30 21.43
N ALA A 58 26.51 -32.85 22.66
CA ALA A 58 25.45 -32.28 23.49
C ALA A 58 24.85 -31.08 22.75
N GLU A 59 23.51 -31.05 22.66
CA GLU A 59 22.82 -29.92 22.05
C GLU A 59 22.96 -28.71 22.98
N ASP A 60 23.51 -27.61 22.46
CA ASP A 60 23.57 -26.33 23.17
C ASP A 60 22.24 -25.59 22.96
N PRO A 61 21.32 -25.54 23.94
CA PRO A 61 20.00 -24.90 23.77
C PRO A 61 20.10 -23.39 23.52
N GLN A 62 21.23 -22.78 23.90
CA GLN A 62 21.49 -21.36 23.68
C GLN A 62 21.69 -21.03 22.20
N ARG A 63 22.41 -21.88 21.45
CA ARG A 63 22.59 -21.68 19.99
C ARG A 63 21.27 -21.73 19.24
N VAL A 64 20.37 -22.62 19.63
CA VAL A 64 19.03 -22.72 19.02
C VAL A 64 18.22 -21.44 19.28
N ARG A 65 18.33 -20.85 20.47
CA ARG A 65 17.65 -19.59 20.82
C ARG A 65 18.22 -18.39 20.06
N GLU A 66 19.53 -18.31 19.91
CA GLU A 66 20.19 -17.28 19.10
C GLU A 66 19.78 -17.38 17.62
N MET A 67 19.84 -18.58 17.03
CA MET A 67 19.41 -18.82 15.65
C MET A 67 17.94 -18.46 15.44
N ARG A 68 17.06 -18.75 16.41
CA ARG A 68 15.64 -18.34 16.37
C ARG A 68 15.49 -16.83 16.41
N SER A 69 16.20 -16.13 17.29
CA SER A 69 16.13 -14.67 17.37
C SER A 69 16.63 -14.00 16.07
N PHE A 70 17.70 -14.53 15.48
CA PHE A 70 18.22 -14.07 14.20
C PHE A 70 17.22 -14.33 13.06
N ALA A 71 16.61 -15.51 13.01
CA ALA A 71 15.59 -15.84 12.03
C ALA A 71 14.35 -14.94 12.17
N CYS A 72 13.89 -14.66 13.40
CA CYS A 72 12.79 -13.72 13.65
C CYS A 72 13.15 -12.30 13.18
N ALA A 73 14.36 -11.82 13.48
CA ALA A 73 14.80 -10.50 13.03
C ALA A 73 14.85 -10.42 11.49
N MET A 74 15.35 -11.46 10.82
CA MET A 74 15.35 -11.54 9.36
C MET A 74 13.94 -11.57 8.76
N ALA A 75 13.04 -12.37 9.34
CA ALA A 75 11.65 -12.44 8.88
C ALA A 75 10.93 -11.09 9.03
N LEU A 76 11.17 -10.37 10.13
CA LEU A 76 10.64 -9.03 10.34
C LEU A 76 11.18 -8.04 9.31
N LEU A 77 12.50 -8.01 9.09
CA LEU A 77 13.12 -7.13 8.10
C LEU A 77 12.56 -7.42 6.69
N PHE A 78 12.45 -8.70 6.32
CA PHE A 78 11.89 -9.11 5.05
C PHE A 78 10.42 -8.67 4.91
N GLY A 79 9.61 -8.87 5.95
CA GLY A 79 8.22 -8.42 5.98
C GLY A 79 8.07 -6.91 5.82
N LEU A 80 8.93 -6.12 6.47
CA LEU A 80 8.98 -4.66 6.33
C LEU A 80 9.30 -4.23 4.89
N ILE A 81 10.29 -4.86 4.25
CA ILE A 81 10.65 -4.58 2.85
C ILE A 81 9.51 -4.95 1.91
N MET A 82 8.88 -6.12 2.13
CA MET A 82 7.73 -6.53 1.33
C MET A 82 6.54 -5.60 1.48
N PHE A 83 6.24 -5.17 2.71
CA PHE A 83 5.17 -4.22 2.97
C PHE A 83 5.44 -2.86 2.33
N TYR A 84 6.68 -2.37 2.38
CA TYR A 84 7.07 -1.15 1.67
C TYR A 84 6.91 -1.28 0.15
N GLY A 85 7.35 -2.41 -0.42
CA GLY A 85 7.15 -2.68 -1.85
C GLY A 85 5.68 -2.75 -2.24
N TRP A 86 4.86 -3.42 -1.42
CA TRP A 86 3.40 -3.43 -1.58
C TRP A 86 2.84 -2.01 -1.54
N GLN A 87 3.15 -1.21 -0.50
CA GLN A 87 2.68 0.17 -0.39
C GLN A 87 3.07 1.01 -1.59
N HIS A 88 4.31 0.89 -2.06
CA HIS A 88 4.78 1.60 -3.24
C HIS A 88 3.99 1.19 -4.49
N PHE A 89 3.69 -0.10 -4.65
CA PHE A 89 2.90 -0.58 -5.78
C PHE A 89 1.44 -0.14 -5.70
N SER A 90 0.82 -0.23 -4.51
CA SER A 90 -0.55 0.27 -4.28
C SER A 90 -0.65 1.77 -4.49
N ALA A 91 0.36 2.56 -4.12
CA ALA A 91 0.38 4.00 -4.40
C ALA A 91 0.41 4.30 -5.91
N ILE A 92 1.08 3.46 -6.70
CA ILE A 92 1.10 3.59 -8.16
C ILE A 92 -0.29 3.24 -8.74
N GLU A 93 -0.90 2.13 -8.30
CA GLU A 93 -2.21 1.69 -8.79
C GLU A 93 -3.35 2.64 -8.38
N TYR A 94 -3.35 3.12 -7.13
CA TYR A 94 -4.28 4.18 -6.69
C TYR A 94 -4.02 5.51 -7.39
N GLY A 95 -2.77 5.83 -7.71
CA GLY A 95 -2.43 7.01 -8.49
C GLY A 95 -3.11 7.02 -9.86
N TYR A 96 -3.17 5.87 -10.53
CA TYR A 96 -3.87 5.72 -11.80
C TYR A 96 -5.39 5.79 -11.67
N HIS A 97 -5.98 5.19 -10.64
CA HIS A 97 -7.43 5.31 -10.41
C HIS A 97 -7.86 6.74 -10.14
N VAL A 98 -7.08 7.50 -9.36
CA VAL A 98 -7.34 8.92 -9.11
C VAL A 98 -7.18 9.75 -10.38
N GLU A 99 -6.18 9.47 -11.19
CA GLU A 99 -5.98 10.19 -12.45
C GLU A 99 -7.09 9.87 -13.47
N ALA A 100 -7.56 8.62 -13.52
CA ALA A 100 -8.66 8.21 -14.38
C ALA A 100 -9.99 8.87 -13.99
N GLU A 101 -10.30 8.94 -12.70
CA GLU A 101 -11.50 9.65 -12.23
C GLU A 101 -11.42 11.16 -12.48
N LYS A 102 -10.24 11.78 -12.30
CA LYS A 102 -10.04 13.20 -12.63
C LYS A 102 -10.24 13.48 -14.12
N GLN A 103 -9.76 12.60 -15.00
CA GLN A 103 -9.98 12.73 -16.44
C GLN A 103 -11.46 12.63 -16.80
N GLN A 104 -12.22 11.75 -16.13
CA GLN A 104 -13.67 11.67 -16.34
C GLN A 104 -14.37 12.97 -15.92
N VAL A 105 -14.04 13.52 -14.75
CA VAL A 105 -14.62 14.80 -14.30
C VAL A 105 -14.34 15.92 -15.30
N GLN A 106 -13.09 16.06 -15.75
CA GLN A 106 -12.72 17.07 -16.75
C GLN A 106 -13.48 16.88 -18.07
N GLN A 107 -13.62 15.64 -18.53
CA GLN A 107 -14.37 15.33 -19.74
C GLN A 107 -15.85 15.69 -19.60
N LEU A 108 -16.47 15.41 -18.44
CA LEU A 108 -17.84 15.80 -18.16
C LEU A 108 -18.01 17.34 -18.06
N GLU A 109 -17.05 18.04 -17.47
CA GLU A 109 -17.05 19.51 -17.39
C GLU A 109 -16.98 20.15 -18.78
N GLU A 110 -16.08 19.66 -19.64
CA GLU A 110 -15.96 20.10 -21.03
C GLU A 110 -17.25 19.85 -21.82
N GLN A 111 -17.85 18.66 -21.67
CA GLN A 111 -19.13 18.34 -22.29
C GLN A 111 -20.25 19.25 -21.80
N ASN A 112 -20.32 19.53 -20.49
CA ASN A 112 -21.32 20.44 -19.94
C ASN A 112 -21.15 21.86 -20.51
N HIS A 113 -19.91 22.33 -20.62
CA HIS A 113 -19.62 23.62 -21.22
C HIS A 113 -20.05 23.68 -22.69
N GLN A 114 -19.73 22.65 -23.48
CA GLN A 114 -20.16 22.55 -24.88
C GLN A 114 -21.69 22.54 -25.00
N LEU A 115 -22.38 21.81 -24.12
CA LEU A 115 -23.85 21.77 -24.11
C LEU A 115 -24.45 23.15 -23.81
N ARG A 116 -23.92 23.88 -22.83
CA ARG A 116 -24.37 25.24 -22.50
C ARG A 116 -24.13 26.22 -23.64
N LEU A 117 -22.98 26.13 -24.31
CA LEU A 117 -22.71 26.94 -25.50
C LEU A 117 -23.69 26.60 -26.63
N THR A 118 -23.97 25.31 -26.83
CA THR A 118 -24.93 24.84 -27.84
C THR A 118 -26.34 25.34 -27.53
N GLU A 119 -26.75 25.27 -26.26
CA GLU A 119 -28.03 25.80 -25.78
C GLU A 119 -28.13 27.31 -26.03
N ALA A 120 -27.10 28.08 -25.68
CA ALA A 120 -27.04 29.51 -25.94
C ALA A 120 -27.12 29.83 -27.46
N GLN A 121 -26.47 29.03 -28.31
CA GLN A 121 -26.54 29.18 -29.77
C GLN A 121 -27.91 28.78 -30.35
N LEU A 122 -28.61 27.83 -29.75
CA LEU A 122 -29.96 27.43 -30.14
C LEU A 122 -31.01 28.42 -29.65
N GLY A 123 -30.81 28.98 -28.47
CA GLY A 123 -31.69 29.98 -27.85
C GLY A 123 -31.50 31.40 -28.38
N ASP A 124 -30.54 31.65 -29.27
CA ASP A 124 -30.30 32.97 -29.85
C ASP A 124 -31.55 33.46 -30.62
N PRO A 125 -32.24 34.51 -30.13
CA PRO A 125 -33.49 34.99 -30.72
C PRO A 125 -33.31 35.49 -32.15
N ALA A 126 -32.13 35.99 -32.53
CA ALA A 126 -31.85 36.41 -33.91
C ALA A 126 -31.81 35.21 -34.86
N ARG A 127 -31.26 34.08 -34.39
CA ARG A 127 -31.22 32.82 -35.14
C ARG A 127 -32.60 32.18 -35.24
N ILE A 128 -33.40 32.26 -34.18
CA ILE A 128 -34.79 31.80 -34.18
C ILE A 128 -35.64 32.64 -35.15
N ASP A 129 -35.53 33.96 -35.13
CA ASP A 129 -36.31 34.86 -36.00
C ASP A 129 -35.95 34.67 -37.48
N THR A 130 -34.66 34.48 -37.80
CA THR A 130 -34.24 34.17 -39.17
C THR A 130 -34.77 32.82 -39.66
N MET A 131 -34.73 31.79 -38.81
CA MET A 131 -35.28 30.47 -39.14
C MET A 131 -36.82 30.48 -39.26
N ALA A 132 -37.51 31.23 -38.39
CA ALA A 132 -38.95 31.43 -38.45
C ALA A 132 -39.37 32.08 -39.78
N LYS A 133 -38.67 33.13 -40.22
CA LYS A 133 -38.92 33.78 -41.51
C LYS A 133 -38.70 32.85 -42.70
N GLN A 134 -37.68 31.99 -42.67
CA GLN A 134 -37.44 30.98 -43.70
C GLN A 134 -38.57 29.94 -43.78
N LEU A 135 -39.18 29.61 -42.64
CA LEU A 135 -40.34 28.72 -42.55
C LEU A 135 -41.68 29.42 -42.88
N GLY A 136 -41.65 30.70 -43.27
CA GLY A 136 -42.84 31.50 -43.56
C GLY A 136 -43.63 31.91 -42.30
N LEU A 137 -43.07 31.68 -41.11
CA LEU A 137 -43.65 32.11 -39.85
C LEU A 137 -43.36 33.60 -39.66
N THR A 138 -44.42 34.39 -39.49
CA THR A 138 -44.35 35.84 -39.28
C THR A 138 -45.05 36.20 -37.98
N ALA A 139 -44.68 37.34 -37.38
CA ALA A 139 -45.34 37.82 -36.17
C ALA A 139 -46.85 37.96 -36.42
N PRO A 140 -47.71 37.39 -35.56
CA PRO A 140 -49.15 37.41 -35.75
C PRO A 140 -49.67 38.85 -35.70
N GLN A 141 -50.63 39.18 -36.57
CA GLN A 141 -51.30 40.47 -36.52
C GLN A 141 -52.22 40.55 -35.28
N PRO A 142 -52.45 41.76 -34.71
CA PRO A 142 -53.34 41.93 -33.58
C PRO A 142 -54.73 41.33 -33.86
N GLY A 143 -55.15 40.33 -33.05
CA GLY A 143 -56.43 39.63 -33.20
C GLY A 143 -56.40 38.27 -33.93
N GLN A 144 -55.24 37.85 -34.46
CA GLN A 144 -55.12 36.59 -35.23
C GLN A 144 -54.79 35.35 -34.36
N VAL A 145 -54.55 35.52 -33.06
CA VAL A 145 -54.20 34.43 -32.14
C VAL A 145 -55.46 33.90 -31.46
N VAL A 146 -55.99 32.78 -31.95
CA VAL A 146 -57.11 32.07 -31.32
C VAL A 146 -56.56 31.01 -30.37
N ARG A 147 -56.77 31.21 -29.06
CA ARG A 147 -56.34 30.26 -28.02
C ARG A 147 -57.44 29.21 -27.84
N PRO A 148 -57.19 27.91 -28.06
CA PRO A 148 -58.24 26.88 -27.99
C PRO A 148 -58.78 26.58 -26.58
N ASP A 149 -58.18 27.14 -25.52
CA ASP A 149 -58.55 26.81 -24.13
C ASP A 149 -59.50 27.84 -23.47
N GLY A 150 -60.12 28.72 -24.24
CA GLY A 150 -61.06 29.75 -23.76
C GLY A 150 -62.54 29.42 -23.96
N ALA A 151 -62.88 28.17 -24.26
CA ALA A 151 -64.25 27.76 -24.54
C ALA A 151 -64.85 26.99 -23.35
N GLU A 152 -65.02 27.66 -22.20
CA GLU A 152 -66.18 27.49 -21.31
C GLU A 152 -66.15 28.54 -20.20
N GLY A 153 -66.94 29.59 -20.39
CA GLY A 153 -67.48 30.41 -19.31
C GLY A 153 -66.52 31.37 -18.61
N VAL A 154 -66.85 32.65 -18.73
CA VAL A 154 -66.39 33.81 -17.95
C VAL A 154 -65.36 34.68 -18.66
N THR A 155 -65.76 35.93 -18.79
CA THR A 155 -65.03 37.12 -19.20
C THR A 155 -63.63 37.18 -18.58
N ALA A 156 -62.65 36.58 -19.23
CA ALA A 156 -61.24 36.79 -18.93
C ALA A 156 -60.73 37.89 -19.88
N ASP A 157 -60.37 39.03 -19.31
CA ASP A 157 -59.71 40.11 -20.04
C ASP A 157 -58.55 39.52 -20.87
N PRO A 158 -58.46 39.81 -22.18
CA PRO A 158 -57.39 39.31 -23.04
C PRO A 158 -55.99 39.80 -22.64
N ASN A 159 -55.91 40.69 -21.64
CA ASN A 159 -54.69 41.30 -21.11
C ASN A 159 -54.34 40.85 -19.68
N ALA A 160 -55.02 39.85 -19.11
CA ALA A 160 -54.69 39.37 -17.77
C ALA A 160 -53.28 38.71 -17.75
N PRO A 161 -52.32 39.21 -16.94
CA PRO A 161 -51.00 38.60 -16.84
C PRO A 161 -51.10 37.25 -16.13
N VAL A 162 -50.67 36.19 -16.82
CA VAL A 162 -50.58 34.82 -16.26
C VAL A 162 -49.11 34.51 -15.99
N LEU A 163 -48.80 34.11 -14.77
CA LEU A 163 -47.45 33.76 -14.34
C LEU A 163 -47.09 32.36 -14.88
N ALA A 164 -45.97 32.25 -15.60
CA ALA A 164 -45.48 30.96 -16.06
C ALA A 164 -44.86 30.18 -14.89
N GLU A 165 -45.37 28.99 -14.61
CA GLU A 165 -44.81 28.08 -13.60
C GLU A 165 -43.87 27.08 -14.29
N ALA A 166 -42.57 27.16 -13.97
CA ALA A 166 -41.58 26.20 -14.46
C ALA A 166 -41.53 25.00 -13.52
N ARG A 167 -42.07 23.86 -13.95
CA ARG A 167 -42.02 22.61 -13.19
C ARG A 167 -40.70 21.89 -13.48
N PRO A 168 -39.76 21.77 -12.52
CA PRO A 168 -38.48 21.13 -12.77
C PRO A 168 -38.66 19.62 -13.01
N LEU A 169 -38.11 19.13 -14.11
CA LEU A 169 -38.04 17.70 -14.40
C LEU A 169 -36.91 17.08 -13.56
N LEU A 170 -37.27 16.24 -12.59
CA LEU A 170 -36.28 15.51 -11.80
C LEU A 170 -35.57 14.49 -12.69
N PRO A 171 -34.23 14.36 -12.59
CA PRO A 171 -33.49 13.36 -13.36
C PRO A 171 -33.91 11.95 -12.92
N ALA A 172 -34.23 11.11 -13.90
CA ALA A 172 -34.52 9.69 -13.68
C ALA A 172 -33.23 8.99 -13.22
N VAL A 173 -33.18 8.61 -11.94
CA VAL A 173 -32.15 7.74 -11.39
C VAL A 173 -32.53 6.31 -11.78
N HIS A 174 -31.72 5.68 -12.63
CA HIS A 174 -31.77 4.25 -12.93
C HIS A 174 -30.55 3.56 -12.32
#